data_AF-A0A9D0UEY2-F1
#
_entry.id   AF-A0A9D0UEY2-F1
#
_cell.length_a   1.000
_cell.length_b   1.000
_cell.length_c   1.000
_cell.angle_alpha   90.00
_cell.angle_beta   90.00
_cell.angle_gamma   90.00
#
_symmetry.space_group_name_H-M   'P 1'
#
loop_
_entity.id
_entity.type
_entity.pdbx_description
1 polymer ?
#
loop_
_entity_poly.entity_id
_entity_poly.type
_entity_poly.pdbx_seq_one_letter_code
_entity_poly.pdbx_strand_id
1 'polypeptide(L)' 'MTHKHLPHAERIVQAFREKLSASGRQHVGDKHFDELTLMIESAISTSVLEEMERAADKIARLAEELRKGAEHL' A
#
# COMPACT_ATOMS: atom_id res chain seq x y z
N MET A 1 -13.29 2.16 -5.43
CA MET A 1 -11.98 1.67 -4.93
C MET A 1 -12.21 0.24 -4.44
N THR A 2 -11.50 -0.74 -4.97
CA THR A 2 -11.54 -2.12 -4.42
C THR A 2 -10.70 -2.15 -3.15
N HIS A 3 -11.31 -2.46 -2.01
CA HIS A 3 -10.68 -2.59 -0.69
C HIS A 3 -9.76 -3.83 -0.57
N LYS A 4 -8.89 -4.06 -1.56
CA LYS A 4 -8.01 -5.23 -1.64
C LYS A 4 -7.04 -5.31 -0.47
N HIS A 5 -6.66 -4.17 0.11
CA HIS A 5 -5.67 -4.09 1.18
C HIS A 5 -6.29 -3.91 2.57
N LEU A 6 -7.62 -3.87 2.66
CA LEU A 6 -8.35 -3.67 3.91
C LEU A 6 -8.02 -4.72 4.98
N PRO A 7 -8.00 -6.05 4.70
CA PRO A 7 -7.63 -7.04 5.71
C PRO A 7 -6.18 -6.91 6.21
N HIS A 8 -5.29 -6.27 5.45
CA HIS A 8 -3.94 -5.99 5.91
C HIS A 8 -3.92 -4.76 6.81
N ALA A 9 -4.63 -3.69 6.42
CA ALA A 9 -4.76 -2.48 7.21
C ALA A 9 -5.40 -2.77 8.58
N GLU A 10 -6.47 -3.56 8.63
CA GLU A 10 -7.14 -3.99 9.87
C GLU A 10 -6.15 -4.69 10.82
N ARG A 11 -5.31 -5.60 10.31
CA ARG A 11 -4.29 -6.28 11.12
C ARG A 11 -3.25 -5.32 11.71
N ILE A 12 -2.84 -4.31 10.95
CA ILE A 12 -1.89 -3.30 11.43
C ILE A 12 -2.54 -2.44 12.52
N VAL A 13 -3.78 -1.98 12.29
CA VAL A 13 -4.53 -1.20 13.28
C VAL A 13 -4.81 -2.01 14.53
N GLN A 14 -5.14 -3.29 14.41
CA GLN A 14 -5.35 -4.17 15.54
C GLN A 14 -4.07 -4.34 16.37
N ALA A 15 -2.93 -4.59 15.72
CA ALA A 15 -1.64 -4.67 16.40
C ALA A 15 -1.25 -3.34 17.07
N PHE A 16 -1.61 -2.20 16.48
CA PHE A 16 -1.43 -0.89 17.11
C PHE A 16 -2.35 -0.71 18.33
N ARG A 17 -3.63 -1.08 18.20
CA ARG A 17 -4.64 -1.04 19.27
C ARG A 17 -4.23 -1.88 20.47
N GLU A 18 -3.64 -3.05 20.25
CA GLU A 18 -3.15 -3.94 21.31
C GLU A 18 -1.98 -3.37 22.12
N LYS A 19 -1.17 -2.48 21.52
CA LYS A 19 -0.08 -1.78 22.21
C LYS A 19 -0.55 -0.65 23.12
N LEU A 20 -1.80 -0.19 22.96
CA LEU A 20 -2.38 0.86 23.78
C LEU A 20 -2.90 0.29 25.11
N SER A 21 -2.80 1.09 26.17
CA SER A 21 -3.47 0.80 27.44
C SER A 21 -5.00 0.77 27.26
N ALA A 22 -5.72 0.17 28.20
CA ALA A 22 -7.18 0.17 28.17
C ALA A 22 -7.76 1.59 28.13
N SER A 23 -7.21 2.52 28.92
CA SER A 23 -7.61 3.93 28.91
C SER A 23 -7.28 4.62 27.58
N GLY A 24 -6.17 4.26 26.94
CA GLY A 24 -5.78 4.76 25.62
C GLY A 24 -6.72 4.27 24.52
N ARG A 25 -7.08 2.98 24.53
CA ARG A 25 -8.08 2.42 23.59
C ARG A 25 -9.43 3.12 23.71
N GLN A 26 -9.87 3.39 24.94
CA GLN A 26 -11.15 4.06 25.20
C GLN A 26 -11.13 5.53 24.77
N HIS A 27 -10.03 6.25 24.98
CA HIS A 27 -9.90 7.65 24.56
C HIS A 27 -9.87 7.82 23.05
N VAL A 28 -9.21 6.90 22.33
CA VAL A 28 -9.20 6.91 20.87
C VAL A 28 -10.58 6.53 20.33
N GLY A 29 -11.19 5.47 20.86
CA GLY A 29 -12.51 5.02 20.41
C GLY A 29 -12.49 4.38 19.02
N ASP A 30 -13.50 3.56 18.75
CA ASP A 30 -13.53 2.69 17.56
C ASP A 30 -13.56 3.51 16.25
N LYS A 31 -14.27 4.64 16.22
CA LYS A 31 -14.34 5.50 15.04
C LYS A 31 -12.96 5.96 14.54
N HIS A 32 -12.05 6.33 15.45
CA HIS A 32 -10.71 6.77 15.05
C HIS A 32 -9.83 5.61 14.61
N PHE A 33 -10.05 4.40 15.11
CA PHE A 33 -9.39 3.19 14.57
C PHE A 33 -9.92 2.81 13.19
N ASP A 34 -11.21 3.01 12.93
CA ASP A 34 -11.79 2.80 11.59
C ASP A 34 -11.21 3.81 10.58
N GLU A 35 -11.14 5.09 10.96
CA GLU A 35 -10.48 6.13 10.16
C GLU A 35 -9.01 5.81 9.90
N LEU A 36 -8.28 5.35 10.92
CA LEU A 36 -6.89 4.91 10.78
C LEU A 36 -6.76 3.71 9.83
N THR A 37 -7.71 2.78 9.88
CA THR A 37 -7.75 1.62 8.97
C THR A 37 -7.87 2.06 7.53
N LEU A 38 -8.75 3.03 7.24
CA LEU A 38 -8.91 3.59 5.89
C LEU A 38 -7.64 4.33 5.43
N MET A 39 -7.02 5.11 6.31
CA MET A 39 -5.76 5.82 5.98
C MET A 39 -4.63 4.84 5.64
N ILE A 40 -4.48 3.77 6.42
CA ILE A 40 -3.46 2.75 6.18
C ILE A 40 -3.77 1.97 4.89
N GLU A 41 -5.02 1.62 4.63
CA GLU A 41 -5.43 0.96 3.38
C GLU A 41 -5.10 1.82 2.15
N SER A 42 -5.36 3.12 2.24
CA SER A 42 -5.04 4.06 1.17
C SER A 42 -3.54 4.19 0.96
N ALA A 43 -2.76 4.28 2.04
CA ALA A 43 -1.30 4.32 1.96
C ALA A 43 -0.72 3.06 1.30
N ILE A 44 -1.18 1.87 1.69
CA ILE A 44 -0.76 0.60 1.08
C ILE A 44 -1.10 0.59 -0.41
N SER A 45 -2.32 0.99 -0.77
CA SER A 45 -2.78 1.01 -2.16
C SER A 45 -1.93 1.93 -3.03
N THR A 46 -1.59 3.12 -2.53
CA THR A 46 -0.71 4.07 -3.22
C THR A 46 0.69 3.51 -3.41
N SER A 47 1.31 2.96 -2.36
CA SER A 47 2.65 2.38 -2.48
C SER A 47 2.69 1.20 -3.46
N VAL A 48 1.66 0.35 -3.48
CA VAL A 48 1.56 -0.76 -4.45
C VAL A 48 1.45 -0.22 -5.88
N LEU A 49 0.66 0.83 -6.11
CA LEU A 49 0.52 1.45 -7.42
C LEU A 49 1.86 2.02 -7.91
N GLU A 50 2.56 2.77 -7.06
CA GLU A 50 3.87 3.34 -7.39
C GLU A 50 4.88 2.25 -7.79
N GLU A 51 4.94 1.15 -7.04
CA GLU A 51 5.86 0.05 -7.36
C GLU A 51 5.47 -0.68 -8.66
N MET A 52 4.18 -0.78 -8.98
CA MET A 52 3.71 -1.30 -10.27
C MET A 52 4.11 -0.38 -11.43
N GLU A 53 3.99 0.93 -11.27
CA GLU A 53 4.46 1.91 -12.27
C GLU A 53 5.96 1.78 -12.51
N ARG A 54 6.77 1.71 -11.44
CA ARG A 54 8.22 1.49 -11.55
C ARG A 54 8.56 0.18 -12.28
N ALA A 55 7.78 -0.88 -12.07
CA ALA A 55 7.98 -2.16 -12.76
C ALA A 55 7.62 -2.06 -14.25
N ALA A 56 6.51 -1.38 -14.59
CA ALA A 56 6.12 -1.11 -15.97
C ALA A 56 7.21 -0.30 -16.72
N ASP A 57 7.77 0.73 -16.08
CA ASP A 57 8.87 1.53 -16.65
C ASP A 57 10.13 0.72 -16.93
N LYS A 58 10.43 -0.28 -16.08
CA LYS A 58 11.56 -1.20 -16.32
C LYS A 58 11.31 -2.08 -17.54
N ILE A 59 10.10 -2.59 -17.70
CA ILE A 59 9.72 -3.40 -18.87
C ILE A 59 9.77 -2.56 -20.15
N ALA A 60 9.24 -1.34 -20.11
CA ALA A 60 9.26 -0.43 -21.25
C ALA A 60 10.70 -0.12 -21.71
N ARG A 61 11.60 0.16 -20.76
CA ARG A 61 13.03 0.38 -21.06
C ARG A 61 13.69 -0.84 -21.67
N LEU A 62 13.43 -2.03 -21.12
CA LEU A 62 13.98 -3.27 -21.68
C LEU A 62 13.50 -3.51 -23.11
N ALA A 63 12.22 -3.29 -23.39
CA ALA A 63 11.67 -3.42 -24.73
C ALA A 63 12.34 -2.46 -25.73
N GLU A 64 12.59 -1.22 -25.31
CA GLU A 64 13.29 -0.21 -26.11
C GLU A 64 14.75 -0.60 -26.37
N GLU A 65 15.46 -1.09 -25.36
CA GLU A 65 16.84 -1.57 -25.49
C GLU A 65 16.94 -2.75 -26.47
N LEU A 66 16.01 -3.70 -26.41
CA LEU A 66 15.96 -4.83 -27.35
C LEU A 66 15.72 -4.38 -28.80
N ARG A 67 14.84 -3.39 -29.01
CA ARG A 67 14.59 -2.84 -30.35
C ARG A 67 15.84 -2.16 -30.92
N LYS A 68 16.51 -1.31 -30.14
CA LYS A 68 17.77 -0.67 -30.54
C LYS A 68 18.87 -1.68 -30.83
N GLY A 69 18.97 -2.73 -30.00
CA GLY A 69 19.92 -3.81 -30.22
C GLY A 69 19.70 -4.52 -31.57
N ALA A 70 18.44 -4.73 -31.97
CA ALA A 70 18.11 -5.33 -33.26
C ALA A 70 18.38 -4.41 -34.47
N GLU A 71 18.27 -3.09 -34.31
CA GLU A 71 18.60 -2.11 -35.36
C GLU A 71 20.12 -2.00 -35.64
N HIS A 72 20.95 -2.51 -34.73
CA HIS A 72 22.40 -2.54 -34.85
C HIS A 72 22.98 -3.90 -35.29
N LEU A 73 22.12 -4.87 -35.63
CA LEU A 73 22.47 -6.15 -36.27
C LEU A 73 22.31 -6.07 -37.80
#